data_AF-A0A9D0VIU4-F1
#
_entry.id   AF-A0A9D0VIU4-F1
#
_cell.length_a   1.000
_cell.length_b   1.000
_cell.length_c   1.000
_cell.angle_alpha   90.00
_cell.angle_beta   90.00
_cell.angle_gamma   90.00
#
_symmetry.space_group_name_H-M   'P 1'
#
loop_
_entity.id
_entity.type
_entity.pdbx_description
1 polymer ?
#
loop_
_entity_poly.entity_id
_entity_poly.type
_entity_poly.pdbx_seq_one_letter_code
_entity_poly.pdbx_strand_id
1 'polypeptide(L)'
;MTRCWVVIGVLLAPVAGAEGLSDGLAGQILSDQVQLNIDVLDPVLDTIRFSGTGTLILSDPLGAQVATLSDGGAHPPAMAGVYTAALSSATDDWEITVDGAAAGRGRIWSTRWIFDAGSFTNGHTGSFYALVDGGGPGLDAVVEFAAEGWAGFQWELSANRIGVEGANGRSVPSVGATFTPEFPLYLNPPEGAAYTSAVPGLTSTGISAGSQGCDHVVPGVLSGSFLLTSDVDGTAHVLCDLDGIGGLDPTSDGDLHLIAPVGVGANALPWDGLDSSGGAVAAGGYSCEIWLTVGEFHYGALDVETSYPGFRLFQVDGAGARSALPMFFNDAAVQGSAVLMPDGTLGLESSGGAGLSGGLYADPVVPNVNARAWGDFSGGGKGNSAFIDTYTWVRRTISSTLTVSVLTGVEDTDGDGLLDHEEACELGTDPDASDTDGDGLSDDQELSRPVPTDPTDPDSDGDGLLDGDEVLIHGTDPVDADSDGDGLLDGDEVLTHSTDPVDADSDDDGLPDGDEIDGDGALAAWGPTDPGDPDSDGDGLPDGLEVGLALGGPDTDPGGFAADADPASTTDPGDPDSDGDGLLDGDEDANADGMWTAILGGTGTPGSGESDPLLADTDGDGLLDGDEVANGA
;
A
#
# COMPACT_ATOMS: atom_id res chain seq x y z
N MET A 1 -72.65 25.34 44.63
CA MET A 1 -72.31 25.26 43.19
C MET A 1 -71.41 26.44 42.87
N THR A 2 -70.11 26.21 42.83
CA THR A 2 -69.14 27.27 42.54
C THR A 2 -68.09 26.63 41.64
N ARG A 3 -68.08 27.08 40.38
CA ARG A 3 -67.21 26.57 39.31
C ARG A 3 -65.79 27.06 39.57
N CYS A 4 -64.84 26.13 39.65
CA CYS A 4 -63.41 26.42 39.61
C CYS A 4 -63.01 26.50 38.13
N TRP A 5 -62.46 27.64 37.71
CA TRP A 5 -61.85 27.79 36.39
C TRP A 5 -60.40 27.33 36.49
N VAL A 6 -60.01 26.38 35.63
CA VAL A 6 -58.61 26.04 35.36
C VAL A 6 -58.11 27.05 34.33
N VAL A 7 -57.09 27.83 34.69
CA VAL A 7 -56.31 28.60 33.73
C VAL A 7 -55.30 27.62 33.12
N ILE A 8 -55.53 27.23 31.87
CA ILE A 8 -54.52 26.56 31.05
C ILE A 8 -53.55 27.67 30.62
N GLY A 9 -52.36 27.68 31.22
CA GLY A 9 -51.25 28.45 30.70
C GLY A 9 -50.81 27.79 29.40
N VAL A 10 -51.07 28.46 28.28
CA VAL A 10 -50.41 28.15 27.01
C VAL A 10 -48.93 28.49 27.23
N LEU A 11 -48.09 27.46 27.37
CA LEU A 11 -46.66 27.64 27.14
C LEU A 11 -46.52 28.11 25.70
N LEU A 12 -46.10 29.36 25.52
CA LEU A 12 -45.64 29.84 24.22
C LEU A 12 -44.52 28.91 23.79
N ALA A 13 -44.65 28.32 22.60
CA ALA A 13 -43.57 27.60 21.95
C ALA A 13 -42.30 28.49 21.92
N PRO A 14 -41.10 27.89 21.97
CA PRO A 14 -39.88 28.65 21.71
C PRO A 14 -40.05 29.45 20.39
N VAL A 15 -39.47 30.65 20.35
CA VAL A 15 -39.52 31.48 19.14
C VAL A 15 -38.80 30.71 18.04
N ALA A 16 -39.52 30.41 16.95
CA ALA A 16 -38.99 29.68 15.81
C ALA A 16 -37.71 30.36 15.29
N GLY A 17 -36.70 29.56 14.93
CA GLY A 17 -35.60 30.04 14.10
C GLY A 17 -36.16 30.43 12.74
N ALA A 18 -36.13 31.72 12.45
CA ALA A 18 -36.44 32.27 11.16
C ALA A 18 -35.13 32.30 10.37
N GLU A 19 -35.02 31.51 9.30
CA GLU A 19 -33.82 31.40 8.49
C GLU A 19 -34.08 31.92 7.07
N GLY A 20 -33.37 33.00 6.71
CA GLY A 20 -33.57 33.75 5.48
C GLY A 20 -33.33 35.26 5.66
N LEU A 21 -34.38 36.07 5.49
CA LEU A 21 -34.32 37.54 5.56
C LEU A 21 -33.83 38.08 6.89
N SER A 22 -33.98 37.32 7.98
CA SER A 22 -33.60 37.77 9.33
C SER A 22 -32.12 37.57 9.71
N ASP A 23 -31.35 36.81 8.91
CA ASP A 23 -29.95 36.41 9.22
C ASP A 23 -28.88 37.17 8.42
N GLY A 24 -29.14 38.43 8.06
CA GLY A 24 -28.17 39.26 7.34
C GLY A 24 -28.06 38.99 5.84
N LEU A 25 -28.87 38.05 5.33
CA LEU A 25 -29.07 37.81 3.89
C LEU A 25 -30.15 38.72 3.28
N ALA A 26 -30.65 39.69 4.05
CA ALA A 26 -31.63 40.66 3.58
C ALA A 26 -31.15 41.40 2.31
N GLY A 27 -32.02 41.44 1.30
CA GLY A 27 -31.75 42.10 0.02
C GLY A 27 -30.98 41.26 -1.00
N GLN A 28 -30.72 39.97 -0.71
CA GLN A 28 -30.20 39.01 -1.67
C GLN A 28 -31.30 38.11 -2.21
N ILE A 29 -31.28 37.87 -3.51
CA ILE A 29 -32.22 36.98 -4.18
C ILE A 29 -31.66 35.56 -4.13
N LEU A 30 -32.34 34.65 -3.44
CA LEU A 30 -31.95 33.24 -3.45
C LEU A 30 -32.27 32.63 -4.82
N SER A 31 -31.29 32.00 -5.44
CA SER A 31 -31.44 31.35 -6.75
C SER A 31 -32.34 30.11 -6.66
N ASP A 32 -33.16 29.89 -7.69
CA ASP A 32 -33.96 28.65 -7.83
C ASP A 32 -33.11 27.42 -8.14
N GLN A 33 -31.81 27.60 -8.35
CA GLN A 33 -30.85 26.50 -8.49
C GLN A 33 -30.37 25.94 -7.15
N VAL A 34 -30.70 26.59 -6.02
CA VAL A 34 -30.35 26.10 -4.69
C VAL A 34 -31.35 25.02 -4.28
N GLN A 35 -30.82 23.84 -3.97
CA GLN A 35 -31.58 22.81 -3.26
C GLN A 35 -31.41 23.04 -1.76
N LEU A 36 -32.53 23.29 -1.09
CA LEU A 36 -32.58 23.46 0.36
C LEU A 36 -32.87 22.12 1.02
N ASN A 37 -32.32 21.94 2.21
CA ASN A 37 -32.56 20.81 3.08
C ASN A 37 -33.06 21.34 4.42
N ILE A 38 -34.10 20.71 4.96
CA ILE A 38 -34.76 21.12 6.20
C ILE A 38 -34.78 19.92 7.14
N ASP A 39 -34.07 20.02 8.25
CA ASP A 39 -34.06 18.97 9.26
C ASP A 39 -35.37 18.98 10.03
N VAL A 40 -36.04 17.84 10.10
CA VAL A 40 -37.19 17.58 10.99
C VAL A 40 -36.75 16.56 12.03
N LEU A 41 -36.64 16.99 13.29
CA LEU A 41 -36.15 16.20 14.42
C LEU A 41 -37.32 15.60 15.21
N ASP A 42 -38.43 16.34 15.35
CA ASP A 42 -39.65 15.84 15.98
C ASP A 42 -40.87 16.18 15.11
N PRO A 43 -41.39 15.24 14.30
CA PRO A 43 -42.53 15.49 13.42
C PRO A 43 -43.84 15.78 14.16
N VAL A 44 -43.90 15.56 15.48
CA VAL A 44 -45.08 15.89 16.29
C VAL A 44 -45.10 17.36 16.67
N LEU A 45 -43.93 17.97 16.86
CA LEU A 45 -43.76 19.36 17.28
C LEU A 45 -43.39 20.28 16.12
N ASP A 46 -42.63 19.78 15.16
CA ASP A 46 -42.13 20.57 14.05
C ASP A 46 -43.26 20.92 13.07
N THR A 47 -43.20 22.14 12.54
CA THR A 47 -44.05 22.58 11.42
C THR A 47 -43.20 23.49 10.56
N ILE A 48 -43.05 23.13 9.29
CA ILE A 48 -42.32 23.91 8.29
C ILE A 48 -43.24 25.03 7.82
N ARG A 49 -42.79 26.28 7.85
CA ARG A 49 -43.52 27.42 7.31
C ARG A 49 -42.70 28.12 6.24
N PHE A 50 -43.40 28.74 5.30
CA PHE A 50 -42.80 29.57 4.26
C PHE A 50 -43.50 30.93 4.23
N SER A 51 -42.71 32.00 4.20
CA SER A 51 -43.15 33.34 3.85
C SER A 51 -42.21 33.92 2.82
N GLY A 52 -42.74 34.62 1.82
CA GLY A 52 -41.93 35.12 0.71
C GLY A 52 -42.64 35.15 -0.63
N THR A 53 -41.89 35.48 -1.68
CA THR A 53 -42.39 35.47 -3.06
C THR A 53 -42.26 34.07 -3.67
N GLY A 54 -43.10 33.75 -4.67
CA GLY A 54 -43.08 32.42 -5.30
C GLY A 54 -43.71 31.31 -4.45
N THR A 55 -43.27 30.07 -4.69
CA THR A 55 -43.70 28.88 -3.92
C THR A 55 -42.52 27.99 -3.55
N LEU A 56 -42.58 27.39 -2.36
CA LEU A 56 -41.67 26.35 -1.89
C LEU A 56 -42.26 24.95 -2.16
N ILE A 57 -41.58 24.14 -2.96
CA ILE A 57 -41.95 22.75 -3.25
C ILE A 57 -41.21 21.86 -2.26
N LEU A 58 -41.95 21.12 -1.43
CA LEU A 58 -41.39 20.25 -0.38
C LEU A 58 -41.52 18.78 -0.76
N SER A 59 -40.43 18.03 -0.57
CA SER A 59 -40.41 16.57 -0.64
C SER A 59 -39.97 15.95 0.68
N ASP A 60 -40.56 14.81 1.02
CA ASP A 60 -40.22 14.06 2.23
C ASP A 60 -38.86 13.35 2.12
N PRO A 61 -38.35 12.77 3.23
CA PRO A 61 -37.09 12.04 3.22
C PRO A 61 -37.05 10.81 2.29
N LEU A 62 -38.20 10.37 1.76
CA LEU A 62 -38.30 9.28 0.79
C LEU A 62 -38.36 9.80 -0.66
N GLY A 63 -38.26 11.12 -0.86
CA GLY A 63 -38.25 11.79 -2.15
C GLY A 63 -39.64 12.06 -2.73
N ALA A 64 -40.73 11.82 -2.00
CA ALA A 64 -42.07 12.11 -2.47
C ALA A 64 -42.42 13.58 -2.22
N GLN A 65 -42.88 14.31 -3.24
CA GLN A 65 -43.40 15.66 -3.06
C GLN A 65 -44.65 15.63 -2.16
N VAL A 66 -44.61 16.35 -1.03
CA VAL A 66 -45.67 16.35 -0.01
C VAL A 66 -46.43 17.66 0.09
N ALA A 67 -45.84 18.78 -0.34
CA ALA A 67 -46.49 20.08 -0.29
C ALA A 67 -45.94 21.07 -1.33
N THR A 68 -46.74 22.09 -1.61
CA THR A 68 -46.32 23.31 -2.30
C THR A 68 -46.85 24.49 -1.48
N LEU A 69 -45.95 25.23 -0.83
CA LEU A 69 -46.29 26.31 0.07
C LEU A 69 -46.16 27.65 -0.66
N SER A 70 -47.21 28.46 -0.62
CA SER A 70 -47.15 29.89 -0.97
C SER A 70 -46.88 30.71 0.30
N ASP A 71 -46.77 32.03 0.16
CA ASP A 71 -46.63 32.96 1.29
C ASP A 71 -47.63 32.67 2.43
N GLY A 72 -47.10 32.59 3.66
CA GLY A 72 -47.84 32.23 4.88
C GLY A 72 -48.23 30.75 4.98
N GLY A 73 -47.79 29.91 4.05
CA GLY A 73 -48.06 28.47 4.00
C GLY A 73 -47.34 27.72 5.12
N ALA A 74 -47.90 26.58 5.52
CA ALA A 74 -47.32 25.70 6.52
C ALA A 74 -47.57 24.23 6.20
N HIS A 75 -46.63 23.37 6.57
CA HIS A 75 -46.70 21.92 6.43
C HIS A 75 -46.27 21.24 7.74
N PRO A 76 -47.17 20.52 8.44
CA PRO A 76 -46.79 19.63 9.53
C PRO A 76 -46.17 18.33 8.95
N PRO A 77 -44.89 18.03 9.23
CA PRO A 77 -44.22 16.82 8.75
C PRO A 77 -44.88 15.53 9.27
N ALA A 78 -44.79 14.45 8.49
CA ALA A 78 -45.31 13.14 8.88
C ALA A 78 -44.24 12.23 9.52
N MET A 79 -42.96 12.55 9.34
CA MET A 79 -41.83 11.76 9.84
C MET A 79 -40.61 12.65 10.11
N ALA A 80 -39.69 12.17 10.94
CA ALA A 80 -38.39 12.81 11.11
C ALA A 80 -37.48 12.52 9.90
N GLY A 81 -36.49 13.38 9.70
CA GLY A 81 -35.49 13.27 8.64
C GLY A 81 -35.29 14.58 7.88
N VAL A 82 -34.49 14.51 6.83
CA VAL A 82 -34.18 15.65 5.97
C VAL A 82 -35.24 15.78 4.89
N TYR A 83 -36.02 16.85 4.95
CA TYR A 83 -36.93 17.24 3.89
C TYR A 83 -36.16 18.07 2.86
N THR A 84 -36.38 17.81 1.58
CA THR A 84 -35.81 18.65 0.52
C THR A 84 -36.81 19.69 0.09
N ALA A 85 -36.31 20.89 -0.21
CA ALA A 85 -37.12 22.00 -0.65
C ALA A 85 -36.49 22.70 -1.86
N ALA A 86 -37.33 23.07 -2.82
CA ALA A 86 -36.92 23.83 -4.00
C ALA A 86 -37.87 25.02 -4.20
N LEU A 87 -37.30 26.17 -4.54
CA LEU A 87 -38.08 27.34 -4.91
C LEU A 87 -38.52 27.21 -6.38
N SER A 88 -39.74 27.65 -6.67
CA SER A 88 -40.30 27.61 -8.03
C SER A 88 -39.65 28.60 -9.01
N SER A 89 -38.97 29.61 -8.49
CA SER A 89 -38.28 30.70 -9.20
C SER A 89 -37.40 31.44 -8.21
N ALA A 90 -36.41 32.20 -8.68
CA ALA A 90 -35.64 33.10 -7.83
C ALA A 90 -36.57 34.04 -7.04
N THR A 91 -36.26 34.26 -5.75
CA THR A 91 -37.14 34.98 -4.82
C THR A 91 -36.42 36.14 -4.14
N ASP A 92 -37.01 37.34 -4.21
CA ASP A 92 -36.47 38.54 -3.57
C ASP A 92 -36.57 38.49 -2.03
N ASP A 93 -37.68 37.96 -1.54
CA ASP A 93 -37.99 37.79 -0.11
C ASP A 93 -38.32 36.32 0.12
N TRP A 94 -37.56 35.64 0.99
CA TRP A 94 -37.80 34.26 1.39
C TRP A 94 -37.45 34.06 2.87
N GLU A 95 -38.32 33.34 3.55
CA GLU A 95 -38.20 33.07 4.97
C GLU A 95 -38.81 31.71 5.23
N ILE A 96 -38.02 30.81 5.81
CA ILE A 96 -38.49 29.48 6.19
C ILE A 96 -38.27 29.31 7.68
N THR A 97 -39.31 28.86 8.38
CA THR A 97 -39.25 28.66 9.83
C THR A 97 -39.68 27.24 10.19
N VAL A 98 -39.08 26.68 11.25
CA VAL A 98 -39.51 25.42 11.86
C VAL A 98 -39.98 25.69 13.28
N ASP A 99 -41.31 25.61 13.51
CA ASP A 99 -41.96 26.04 14.77
C ASP A 99 -41.58 25.24 16.03
N GLY A 100 -40.89 24.10 15.88
CA GLY A 100 -40.40 23.26 16.99
C GLY A 100 -38.92 23.47 17.32
N ALA A 101 -38.20 24.29 16.56
CA ALA A 101 -36.76 24.48 16.71
C ALA A 101 -36.39 25.24 18.00
N ALA A 102 -35.23 24.91 18.56
CA ALA A 102 -34.63 25.69 19.62
C ALA A 102 -34.29 27.13 19.15
N ALA A 103 -34.63 28.13 19.96
CA ALA A 103 -34.39 29.53 19.62
C ALA A 103 -32.88 29.79 19.34
N GLY A 104 -32.59 30.41 18.20
CA GLY A 104 -31.22 30.72 17.76
C GLY A 104 -30.43 29.52 17.22
N ARG A 105 -31.10 28.41 16.89
CA ARG A 105 -30.52 27.25 16.22
C ARG A 105 -31.12 27.06 14.83
N GLY A 106 -30.30 26.53 13.93
CA GLY A 106 -30.64 26.31 12.53
C GLY A 106 -31.10 24.92 12.21
N ARG A 107 -31.97 24.83 11.20
CA ARG A 107 -32.56 23.61 10.65
C ARG A 107 -32.50 23.58 9.13
N ILE A 108 -32.12 24.69 8.50
CA ILE A 108 -32.01 24.83 7.06
C ILE A 108 -30.55 24.86 6.66
N TRP A 109 -30.23 24.05 5.67
CA TRP A 109 -28.91 23.98 5.11
C TRP A 109 -28.92 23.67 3.62
N SER A 110 -27.81 23.96 2.97
CA SER A 110 -27.49 23.47 1.63
C SER A 110 -26.00 23.13 1.59
N THR A 111 -25.61 22.23 0.70
CA THR A 111 -24.18 22.07 0.39
C THR A 111 -23.67 23.15 -0.56
N ARG A 112 -24.58 23.83 -1.28
CA ARG A 112 -24.27 24.82 -2.29
C ARG A 112 -25.27 25.97 -2.26
N TRP A 113 -24.82 27.12 -1.80
CA TRP A 113 -25.59 28.35 -1.75
C TRP A 113 -25.28 29.22 -2.97
N ILE A 114 -26.32 29.77 -3.60
CA ILE A 114 -26.21 30.68 -4.75
C ILE A 114 -27.16 31.84 -4.53
N PHE A 115 -26.61 33.04 -4.48
CA PHE A 115 -27.38 34.26 -4.30
C PHE A 115 -27.10 35.25 -5.43
N ASP A 116 -28.16 35.85 -5.96
CA ASP A 116 -28.10 36.96 -6.91
C ASP A 116 -28.31 38.27 -6.13
N ALA A 117 -27.22 39.01 -5.94
CA ALA A 117 -27.26 40.31 -5.28
C ALA A 117 -27.35 41.47 -6.28
N GLY A 118 -27.16 41.20 -7.58
CA GLY A 118 -27.28 42.16 -8.68
C GLY A 118 -26.34 43.37 -8.62
N SER A 119 -25.37 43.38 -7.69
CA SER A 119 -24.49 44.52 -7.41
C SER A 119 -23.29 44.11 -6.56
N PHE A 120 -22.08 44.52 -6.98
CA PHE A 120 -20.83 44.37 -6.24
C PHE A 120 -20.68 45.31 -5.03
N THR A 121 -21.62 46.24 -4.81
CA THR A 121 -21.50 47.29 -3.79
C THR A 121 -22.41 47.08 -2.58
N ASN A 122 -23.27 46.06 -2.62
CA ASN A 122 -24.13 45.70 -1.52
C ASN A 122 -23.38 44.71 -0.62
N GLY A 123 -22.60 45.23 0.33
CA GLY A 123 -21.94 44.41 1.32
C GLY A 123 -22.95 43.76 2.26
N HIS A 124 -22.85 42.45 2.41
CA HIS A 124 -23.60 41.61 3.31
C HIS A 124 -22.74 41.21 4.50
N THR A 125 -23.38 41.03 5.64
CA THR A 125 -22.73 40.56 6.85
C THR A 125 -23.60 39.48 7.46
N GLY A 126 -23.06 38.27 7.54
CA GLY A 126 -23.80 37.08 7.95
C GLY A 126 -22.84 35.93 8.26
N SER A 127 -23.39 34.85 8.79
CA SER A 127 -22.61 33.67 9.16
C SER A 127 -23.15 32.43 8.45
N PHE A 128 -22.23 31.57 8.04
CA PHE A 128 -22.55 30.22 7.60
C PHE A 128 -21.90 29.23 8.55
N TYR A 129 -22.60 28.16 8.87
CA TYR A 129 -22.15 27.18 9.86
C TYR A 129 -22.01 25.82 9.18
N ALA A 130 -20.77 25.38 9.02
CA ALA A 130 -20.48 24.05 8.49
C ALA A 130 -20.58 23.03 9.62
N LEU A 131 -21.34 21.96 9.39
CA LEU A 131 -21.29 20.76 10.22
C LEU A 131 -20.24 19.82 9.63
N VAL A 132 -19.15 19.60 10.36
CA VAL A 132 -18.01 18.79 9.92
C VAL A 132 -17.82 17.60 10.87
N ASP A 133 -17.14 16.57 10.38
CA ASP A 133 -16.84 15.36 11.14
C ASP A 133 -16.03 15.69 12.41
N GLY A 134 -16.49 15.20 13.56
CA GLY A 134 -15.84 15.34 14.85
C GLY A 134 -14.78 14.29 15.16
N GLY A 135 -14.38 13.46 14.20
CA GLY A 135 -13.33 12.45 14.33
C GLY A 135 -13.84 11.05 14.65
N GLY A 136 -15.08 10.75 14.26
CA GLY A 136 -15.68 9.42 14.42
C GLY A 136 -17.20 9.43 14.66
N PRO A 137 -17.81 8.24 14.80
CA PRO A 137 -19.27 8.11 14.80
C PRO A 137 -19.98 8.92 15.89
N GLY A 138 -20.91 9.78 15.48
CA GLY A 138 -21.74 10.61 16.38
C GLY A 138 -21.00 11.79 17.01
N LEU A 139 -19.79 12.10 16.54
CA LEU A 139 -19.06 13.31 16.87
C LEU A 139 -19.19 14.28 15.70
N ASP A 140 -19.63 15.50 15.99
CA ASP A 140 -19.69 16.57 15.00
C ASP A 140 -19.12 17.86 15.59
N ALA A 141 -18.39 18.61 14.76
CA ALA A 141 -17.96 19.96 15.09
C ALA A 141 -18.66 20.98 14.18
N VAL A 142 -18.77 22.21 14.68
CA VAL A 142 -19.38 23.32 13.93
C VAL A 142 -18.36 24.42 13.72
N VAL A 143 -18.13 24.74 12.45
CA VAL A 143 -17.25 25.83 12.03
C VAL A 143 -18.11 26.97 11.49
N GLU A 144 -18.04 28.14 12.12
CA GLU A 144 -18.62 29.37 11.63
C GLU A 144 -17.67 30.05 10.65
N PHE A 145 -18.15 30.24 9.43
CA PHE A 145 -17.65 31.22 8.49
C PHE A 145 -18.36 32.55 8.75
N ALA A 146 -17.66 33.51 9.34
CA ALA A 146 -18.17 34.85 9.60
C ALA A 146 -17.83 35.76 8.40
N ALA A 147 -18.81 35.97 7.53
CA ALA A 147 -18.72 36.83 6.36
C ALA A 147 -18.95 38.29 6.76
N GLU A 148 -17.94 39.15 6.75
CA GLU A 148 -18.12 40.59 6.99
C GLU A 148 -17.78 41.42 5.75
N GLY A 149 -18.75 42.21 5.27
CA GLY A 149 -18.59 43.04 4.07
C GLY A 149 -18.42 42.23 2.78
N TRP A 150 -19.10 41.07 2.70
CA TRP A 150 -19.15 40.21 1.52
C TRP A 150 -20.08 40.80 0.46
N ALA A 151 -19.64 40.91 -0.78
CA ALA A 151 -20.46 41.21 -1.95
C ALA A 151 -20.17 40.23 -3.09
N GLY A 152 -20.97 40.32 -4.15
CA GLY A 152 -20.92 39.50 -5.36
C GLY A 152 -22.01 39.94 -6.32
N PHE A 153 -21.91 39.65 -7.61
CA PHE A 153 -23.05 39.87 -8.50
C PHE A 153 -24.01 38.69 -8.42
N GLN A 154 -23.49 37.49 -8.72
CA GLN A 154 -24.11 36.21 -8.42
C GLN A 154 -23.04 35.30 -7.85
N TRP A 155 -23.00 35.21 -6.53
CA TRP A 155 -21.96 34.47 -5.85
C TRP A 155 -22.41 33.08 -5.45
N GLU A 156 -21.44 32.18 -5.38
CA GLU A 156 -21.61 30.81 -4.95
C GLU A 156 -20.76 30.54 -3.72
N LEU A 157 -21.32 29.79 -2.77
CA LEU A 157 -20.64 29.30 -1.58
C LEU A 157 -20.88 27.80 -1.42
N SER A 158 -19.79 27.05 -1.32
CA SER A 158 -19.78 25.62 -1.04
C SER A 158 -18.67 25.27 -0.05
N ALA A 159 -18.74 24.07 0.53
CA ALA A 159 -17.68 23.57 1.38
C ALA A 159 -17.44 22.08 1.19
N ASN A 160 -16.20 21.66 1.37
CA ASN A 160 -15.79 20.26 1.34
C ASN A 160 -14.53 20.03 2.16
N ARG A 161 -13.99 18.81 2.12
CA ARG A 161 -12.82 18.42 2.90
C ARG A 161 -11.48 18.65 2.23
N ILE A 162 -11.43 18.88 0.91
CA ILE A 162 -10.18 18.91 0.13
C ILE A 162 -9.92 20.21 -0.65
N GLY A 163 -10.93 21.08 -0.73
CA GLY A 163 -10.86 22.34 -1.47
C GLY A 163 -11.18 22.20 -2.96
N VAL A 164 -10.52 23.03 -3.76
CA VAL A 164 -10.59 22.95 -5.22
C VAL A 164 -9.84 21.71 -5.69
N GLU A 165 -10.47 20.91 -6.56
CA GLU A 165 -9.95 19.62 -7.02
C GLU A 165 -8.55 19.76 -7.65
N GLY A 166 -7.58 19.01 -7.13
CA GLY A 166 -6.20 19.01 -7.60
C GLY A 166 -5.39 20.28 -7.29
N ALA A 167 -5.93 21.20 -6.47
CA ALA A 167 -5.24 22.44 -6.10
C ALA A 167 -4.55 22.38 -4.73
N ASN A 168 -4.69 21.30 -3.96
CA ASN A 168 -4.09 21.12 -2.63
C ASN A 168 -4.32 22.32 -1.70
N GLY A 169 -5.57 22.77 -1.57
CA GLY A 169 -5.96 23.90 -0.71
C GLY A 169 -5.60 25.29 -1.24
N ARG A 170 -5.28 25.42 -2.54
CA ARG A 170 -4.91 26.68 -3.17
C ARG A 170 -6.06 27.33 -3.92
N SER A 171 -6.09 28.65 -3.90
CA SER A 171 -7.00 29.41 -4.74
C SER A 171 -6.46 29.46 -6.18
N VAL A 172 -7.30 29.11 -7.15
CA VAL A 172 -6.91 28.95 -8.56
C VAL A 172 -7.89 29.67 -9.51
N PRO A 173 -7.47 30.00 -10.75
CA PRO A 173 -8.40 30.53 -11.75
C PRO A 173 -9.61 29.62 -11.93
N SER A 174 -10.81 30.19 -12.09
CA SER A 174 -12.05 29.41 -12.16
C SER A 174 -12.20 28.61 -13.46
N VAL A 175 -11.47 28.99 -14.51
CA VAL A 175 -11.51 28.31 -15.80
C VAL A 175 -10.83 26.95 -15.69
N GLY A 176 -11.62 25.87 -15.79
CA GLY A 176 -11.12 24.49 -15.75
C GLY A 176 -10.96 23.92 -14.35
N ALA A 177 -11.15 24.73 -13.30
CA ALA A 177 -11.20 24.28 -11.92
C ALA A 177 -12.61 23.79 -11.54
N THR A 178 -12.67 22.87 -10.59
CA THR A 178 -13.93 22.33 -10.07
C THR A 178 -13.88 22.27 -8.54
N PHE A 179 -15.02 22.49 -7.91
CA PHE A 179 -15.20 22.35 -6.47
C PHE A 179 -16.43 21.49 -6.23
N THR A 180 -16.25 20.35 -5.56
CA THR A 180 -17.34 19.40 -5.29
C THR A 180 -17.87 19.63 -3.88
N PRO A 181 -19.11 20.10 -3.69
CA PRO A 181 -19.65 20.35 -2.35
C PRO A 181 -19.88 19.04 -1.58
N GLU A 182 -19.53 19.01 -0.30
CA GLU A 182 -19.63 17.84 0.59
C GLU A 182 -20.34 18.20 1.90
N PHE A 183 -19.94 19.30 2.55
CA PHE A 183 -20.45 19.62 3.88
C PHE A 183 -21.74 20.44 3.85
N PRO A 184 -22.69 20.17 4.76
CA PRO A 184 -23.88 21.00 4.93
C PRO A 184 -23.50 22.35 5.55
N LEU A 185 -23.93 23.43 4.90
CA LEU A 185 -23.77 24.81 5.37
C LEU A 185 -25.13 25.36 5.83
N TYR A 186 -25.25 25.59 7.13
CA TYR A 186 -26.43 26.15 7.78
C TYR A 186 -26.34 27.67 7.88
N LEU A 187 -27.50 28.33 8.00
CA LEU A 187 -27.57 29.78 8.22
C LEU A 187 -27.50 30.17 9.71
N ASN A 188 -27.85 29.24 10.60
CA ASN A 188 -27.65 29.35 12.04
C ASN A 188 -26.89 28.12 12.59
N PRO A 189 -26.36 28.18 13.83
CA PRO A 189 -25.71 27.02 14.45
C PRO A 189 -26.66 25.80 14.43
N PRO A 190 -26.28 24.67 13.83
CA PRO A 190 -27.19 23.54 13.61
C PRO A 190 -27.78 23.00 14.92
N GLU A 191 -29.09 22.82 15.00
CA GLU A 191 -29.73 22.29 16.22
C GLU A 191 -29.34 20.83 16.50
N GLY A 192 -29.24 20.02 15.43
CA GLY A 192 -28.98 18.58 15.52
C GLY A 192 -27.53 18.18 15.78
N ALA A 193 -26.59 19.14 15.78
CA ALA A 193 -25.17 18.85 15.92
C ALA A 193 -24.78 18.44 17.35
N ALA A 194 -23.82 17.55 17.49
CA ALA A 194 -23.28 17.14 18.79
C ALA A 194 -22.40 18.22 19.47
N TYR A 195 -21.73 19.07 18.68
CA TYR A 195 -20.74 20.07 19.15
C TYR A 195 -19.59 19.45 19.96
N THR A 196 -19.13 18.28 19.55
CA THR A 196 -18.06 17.52 20.20
C THR A 196 -17.11 16.97 19.15
N SER A 197 -15.81 17.15 19.37
CA SER A 197 -14.76 16.57 18.54
C SER A 197 -13.79 15.74 19.37
N ALA A 198 -13.27 14.67 18.80
CA ALA A 198 -12.16 13.90 19.33
C ALA A 198 -10.87 14.74 19.35
N VAL A 199 -9.92 14.33 20.19
CA VAL A 199 -8.55 14.83 20.14
C VAL A 199 -7.76 13.76 19.37
N PRO A 200 -7.22 14.08 18.17
CA PRO A 200 -6.51 13.09 17.35
C PRO A 200 -5.25 12.59 18.05
N GLY A 201 -4.99 11.30 17.97
CA GLY A 201 -3.81 10.60 18.46
C GLY A 201 -3.05 9.91 17.32
N LEU A 202 -1.72 9.95 17.41
CA LEU A 202 -0.79 9.42 16.41
C LEU A 202 0.33 8.66 17.12
N THR A 203 0.66 7.44 16.67
CA THR A 203 1.62 6.57 17.39
C THR A 203 2.71 5.97 16.52
N SER A 204 2.35 5.21 15.47
CA SER A 204 3.31 4.54 14.60
C SER A 204 3.51 5.35 13.32
N THR A 205 4.51 6.24 13.28
CA THR A 205 4.82 7.07 12.10
C THR A 205 6.15 6.69 11.48
N GLY A 206 6.22 6.56 10.16
CA GLY A 206 7.44 6.22 9.44
C GLY A 206 7.29 6.41 7.93
N ILE A 207 8.33 6.07 7.19
CA ILE A 207 8.28 5.87 5.74
C ILE A 207 8.68 4.43 5.46
N SER A 208 8.03 3.81 4.48
CA SER A 208 8.38 2.49 3.95
C SER A 208 8.33 2.54 2.44
N ALA A 209 9.31 1.93 1.80
CA ALA A 209 9.40 1.74 0.36
C ALA A 209 9.81 0.29 0.07
N GLY A 210 9.46 -0.20 -1.12
CA GLY A 210 9.79 -1.55 -1.56
C GLY A 210 9.12 -2.66 -0.73
N SER A 211 9.62 -3.88 -0.91
CA SER A 211 9.17 -5.10 -0.20
C SER A 211 9.94 -5.36 1.09
N GLN A 212 11.19 -4.88 1.19
CA GLN A 212 12.07 -5.14 2.34
C GLN A 212 12.01 -4.05 3.44
N GLY A 213 11.05 -3.13 3.38
CA GLY A 213 10.85 -2.12 4.43
C GLY A 213 11.89 -1.00 4.42
N CYS A 214 12.44 -0.69 3.24
CA CYS A 214 13.34 0.45 3.04
C CYS A 214 12.71 1.77 3.48
N ASP A 215 13.55 2.71 3.90
CA ASP A 215 13.14 4.04 4.41
C ASP A 215 13.47 5.20 3.45
N HIS A 216 13.81 4.88 2.19
CA HIS A 216 14.18 5.86 1.17
C HIS A 216 13.36 5.72 -0.11
N VAL A 217 13.37 6.77 -0.93
CA VAL A 217 12.61 6.86 -2.19
C VAL A 217 13.56 7.20 -3.34
N VAL A 218 13.31 6.60 -4.51
CA VAL A 218 14.03 6.89 -5.75
C VAL A 218 13.03 7.41 -6.77
N PRO A 219 13.02 8.73 -7.07
CA PRO A 219 12.01 9.32 -7.95
C PRO A 219 11.93 8.63 -9.31
N GLY A 220 10.75 8.08 -9.63
CA GLY A 220 10.48 7.37 -10.89
C GLY A 220 10.96 5.91 -10.93
N VAL A 221 11.58 5.39 -9.87
CA VAL A 221 12.02 3.99 -9.77
C VAL A 221 11.36 3.31 -8.56
N LEU A 222 11.63 3.79 -7.36
CA LEU A 222 11.12 3.24 -6.10
C LEU A 222 10.23 4.26 -5.39
N SER A 223 8.93 4.00 -5.34
CA SER A 223 7.97 4.82 -4.57
C SER A 223 7.91 4.40 -3.11
N GLY A 224 7.67 5.37 -2.23
CA GLY A 224 7.49 5.15 -0.80
C GLY A 224 6.05 5.37 -0.33
N SER A 225 5.80 5.10 0.93
CA SER A 225 4.56 5.42 1.62
C SER A 225 4.84 5.88 3.04
N PHE A 226 4.28 7.03 3.40
CA PHE A 226 4.24 7.49 4.77
C PHE A 226 3.24 6.65 5.55
N LEU A 227 3.72 5.94 6.56
CA LEU A 227 2.92 5.09 7.41
C LEU A 227 2.48 5.87 8.64
N LEU A 228 1.21 5.74 9.02
CA LEU A 228 0.69 6.25 10.28
C LEU A 228 -0.34 5.32 10.92
N THR A 229 -0.51 5.39 12.24
CA THR A 229 -1.66 4.80 12.94
C THR A 229 -2.49 5.88 13.63
N SER A 230 -3.75 6.01 13.23
CA SER A 230 -4.72 6.98 13.74
C SER A 230 -5.72 6.34 14.70
N ASP A 231 -6.16 7.07 15.73
CA ASP A 231 -7.27 6.69 16.62
C ASP A 231 -8.61 7.38 16.27
N VAL A 232 -8.61 8.20 15.21
CA VAL A 232 -9.77 8.95 14.71
C VAL A 232 -9.91 8.82 13.20
N ASP A 233 -11.11 9.11 12.70
CA ASP A 233 -11.30 9.43 11.29
C ASP A 233 -10.89 10.91 11.06
N GLY A 234 -10.24 11.22 9.94
CA GLY A 234 -9.73 12.57 9.72
C GLY A 234 -8.97 12.73 8.40
N THR A 235 -8.08 13.71 8.35
CA THR A 235 -7.15 13.91 7.23
C THR A 235 -5.71 13.90 7.75
N ALA A 236 -4.82 13.22 7.03
CA ALA A 236 -3.39 13.31 7.26
C ALA A 236 -2.75 14.26 6.23
N HIS A 237 -1.89 15.14 6.72
CA HIS A 237 -1.03 16.00 5.91
C HIS A 237 0.41 15.56 6.15
N VAL A 238 1.13 15.24 5.09
CA VAL A 238 2.58 15.05 5.17
C VAL A 238 3.24 16.30 4.65
N LEU A 239 4.04 16.94 5.50
CA LEU A 239 4.84 18.10 5.14
C LEU A 239 6.31 17.77 5.23
N CYS A 240 7.08 18.05 4.18
CA CYS A 240 8.53 17.88 4.18
C CYS A 240 9.20 19.17 3.71
N ASP A 241 10.22 19.60 4.44
CA ASP A 241 11.07 20.74 4.09
C ASP A 241 12.01 20.33 2.95
N LEU A 242 11.58 20.53 1.69
CA LEU A 242 12.34 20.11 0.51
C LEU A 242 13.33 21.17 0.03
N ASP A 243 13.12 22.45 0.36
CA ASP A 243 13.99 23.55 -0.06
C ASP A 243 15.10 23.87 0.96
N GLY A 244 15.03 23.29 2.16
CA GLY A 244 16.05 23.37 3.20
C GLY A 244 16.13 24.72 3.89
N ILE A 245 15.12 25.59 3.75
CA ILE A 245 15.11 26.91 4.41
C ILE A 245 14.64 26.83 5.87
N GLY A 246 14.11 25.67 6.29
CA GLY A 246 13.64 25.43 7.63
C GLY A 246 12.21 25.91 7.87
N GLY A 247 11.40 25.03 8.46
CA GLY A 247 10.03 25.32 8.90
C GLY A 247 9.01 24.85 7.88
N LEU A 248 8.02 24.08 8.35
CA LEU A 248 6.99 23.48 7.51
C LEU A 248 5.83 24.44 7.30
N ASP A 249 5.58 24.78 6.04
CA ASP A 249 4.50 25.68 5.63
C ASP A 249 3.56 24.95 4.63
N PRO A 250 2.36 24.52 5.06
CA PRO A 250 1.36 23.87 4.18
C PRO A 250 0.81 24.81 3.09
N THR A 251 1.22 26.07 3.07
CA THR A 251 0.87 27.03 2.03
C THR A 251 2.02 27.29 1.07
N SER A 252 3.22 26.75 1.30
CA SER A 252 4.40 26.93 0.45
C SER A 252 4.43 25.92 -0.71
N ASP A 253 5.10 26.31 -1.79
CA ASP A 253 5.43 25.44 -2.94
C ASP A 253 6.81 24.79 -2.76
N GLY A 254 7.62 25.31 -1.84
CA GLY A 254 8.96 24.81 -1.52
C GLY A 254 8.95 23.59 -0.61
N ASP A 255 7.81 23.31 0.05
CA ASP A 255 7.60 22.13 0.88
C ASP A 255 6.75 21.11 0.12
N LEU A 256 7.02 19.82 0.38
CA LEU A 256 6.09 18.76 0.02
C LEU A 256 4.82 18.95 0.84
N HIS A 257 3.66 18.83 0.21
CA HIS A 257 2.39 18.77 0.94
C HIS A 257 1.48 17.69 0.34
N LEU A 258 1.47 16.51 0.97
CA LEU A 258 0.56 15.42 0.64
C LEU A 258 -0.65 15.47 1.58
N ILE A 259 -1.85 15.21 1.04
CA ILE A 259 -3.11 15.24 1.78
C ILE A 259 -3.89 13.97 1.45
N ALA A 260 -4.35 13.24 2.48
CA ALA A 260 -5.22 12.10 2.28
C ALA A 260 -6.21 11.91 3.45
N PRO A 261 -7.44 11.43 3.18
CA PRO A 261 -8.33 11.00 4.24
C PRO A 261 -7.74 9.77 4.95
N VAL A 262 -7.94 9.69 6.26
CA VAL A 262 -7.48 8.57 7.09
C VAL A 262 -8.59 8.08 8.00
N GLY A 263 -8.56 6.78 8.30
CA GLY A 263 -9.47 6.14 9.23
C GLY A 263 -8.76 5.61 10.48
N VAL A 264 -9.55 5.17 11.45
CA VAL A 264 -9.03 4.48 12.64
C VAL A 264 -8.21 3.24 12.24
N GLY A 265 -6.97 3.15 12.72
CA GLY A 265 -6.05 2.06 12.43
C GLY A 265 -4.84 2.49 11.59
N ALA A 266 -4.22 1.53 10.90
CA ALA A 266 -3.06 1.76 10.04
C ALA A 266 -3.47 2.41 8.72
N ASN A 267 -2.73 3.44 8.30
CA ASN A 267 -2.92 4.16 7.05
C ASN A 267 -1.55 4.32 6.35
N ALA A 268 -1.57 4.38 5.02
CA ALA A 268 -0.40 4.59 4.19
C ALA A 268 -0.68 5.70 3.16
N LEU A 269 0.18 6.71 3.09
CA LEU A 269 0.09 7.81 2.14
C LEU A 269 1.23 7.65 1.12
N PRO A 270 0.93 7.24 -0.13
CA PRO A 270 1.96 7.01 -1.13
C PRO A 270 2.65 8.32 -1.53
N TRP A 271 3.93 8.20 -1.84
CA TRP A 271 4.76 9.27 -2.38
C TRP A 271 5.70 8.71 -3.45
N ASP A 272 5.68 9.34 -4.61
CA ASP A 272 6.42 8.96 -5.81
C ASP A 272 7.82 9.61 -5.91
N GLY A 273 8.21 10.35 -4.88
CA GLY A 273 9.47 11.10 -4.87
C GLY A 273 9.40 12.43 -5.65
N LEU A 274 8.20 12.89 -6.02
CA LEU A 274 8.02 14.17 -6.69
C LEU A 274 7.65 15.31 -5.71
N ASP A 275 8.01 16.53 -6.07
CA ASP A 275 7.62 17.75 -5.37
C ASP A 275 6.20 18.21 -5.74
N SER A 276 5.73 19.27 -5.10
CA SER A 276 4.39 19.87 -5.31
C SER A 276 4.17 20.42 -6.74
N SER A 277 5.22 20.55 -7.55
CA SER A 277 5.18 20.94 -8.97
C SER A 277 5.32 19.75 -9.94
N GLY A 278 5.46 18.52 -9.43
CA GLY A 278 5.69 17.30 -10.20
C GLY A 278 7.14 17.11 -10.66
N GLY A 279 8.09 17.87 -10.10
CA GLY A 279 9.53 17.70 -10.33
C GLY A 279 10.10 16.61 -9.43
N ALA A 280 11.10 15.86 -9.91
CA ALA A 280 11.81 14.88 -9.08
C ALA A 280 12.56 15.60 -7.94
N VAL A 281 12.35 15.14 -6.70
CA VAL A 281 13.08 15.64 -5.55
C VAL A 281 14.55 15.24 -5.66
N ALA A 282 15.45 16.16 -5.31
CA ALA A 282 16.87 15.90 -5.37
C ALA A 282 17.30 14.85 -4.32
N ALA A 283 18.40 14.16 -4.56
CA ALA A 283 18.94 13.25 -3.56
C ALA A 283 19.40 14.01 -2.30
N GLY A 284 19.05 13.48 -1.14
CA GLY A 284 19.31 14.12 0.15
C GLY A 284 18.40 13.62 1.27
N GLY A 285 18.67 14.09 2.49
CA GLY A 285 17.83 13.84 3.66
C GLY A 285 16.93 15.04 3.96
N TYR A 286 15.64 14.78 4.14
CA TYR A 286 14.59 15.79 4.33
C TYR A 286 13.88 15.60 5.66
N SER A 287 13.51 16.71 6.31
CA SER A 287 12.76 16.69 7.57
C SER A 287 11.27 16.79 7.30
N CYS A 288 10.51 15.80 7.76
CA CYS A 288 9.08 15.72 7.54
C CYS A 288 8.29 15.64 8.86
N GLU A 289 7.03 16.06 8.81
CA GLU A 289 6.04 15.83 9.87
C GLU A 289 4.73 15.34 9.27
N ILE A 290 4.03 14.48 10.03
CA ILE A 290 2.67 14.05 9.73
C ILE A 290 1.74 14.79 10.67
N TRP A 291 0.82 15.57 10.10
CA TRP A 291 -0.23 16.25 10.83
C TRP A 291 -1.54 15.50 10.64
N LEU A 292 -2.14 15.06 11.74
CA LEU A 292 -3.44 14.42 11.75
C LEU A 292 -4.49 15.44 12.21
N THR A 293 -5.44 15.76 11.34
CA THR A 293 -6.47 16.77 11.55
C THR A 293 -7.86 16.14 11.69
N VAL A 294 -8.70 16.76 12.51
CA VAL A 294 -10.12 16.41 12.70
C VAL A 294 -10.95 17.65 12.44
N GLY A 295 -12.09 17.47 11.77
CA GLY A 295 -12.98 18.56 11.37
C GLY A 295 -12.30 19.51 10.39
N GLU A 296 -11.51 18.96 9.46
CA GLU A 296 -10.98 19.75 8.35
C GLU A 296 -12.11 20.26 7.46
N PHE A 297 -11.98 21.52 7.08
CA PHE A 297 -13.00 22.28 6.39
C PHE A 297 -12.33 23.18 5.36
N HIS A 298 -12.70 23.01 4.10
CA HIS A 298 -12.41 23.93 3.03
C HIS A 298 -13.66 24.72 2.64
N TYR A 299 -13.52 26.03 2.65
CA TYR A 299 -14.48 26.99 2.14
C TYR A 299 -14.11 27.32 0.69
N GLY A 300 -15.04 27.03 -0.21
CA GLY A 300 -14.96 27.35 -1.63
C GLY A 300 -16.00 28.38 -2.02
N ALA A 301 -15.58 29.41 -2.76
CA ALA A 301 -16.53 30.37 -3.31
C ALA A 301 -16.12 30.94 -4.67
N LEU A 302 -17.11 31.47 -5.39
CA LEU A 302 -16.96 32.11 -6.69
C LEU A 302 -17.75 33.41 -6.75
N ASP A 303 -17.23 34.37 -7.53
CA ASP A 303 -17.84 35.69 -7.73
C ASP A 303 -18.07 36.42 -6.40
N VAL A 304 -17.13 36.22 -5.45
CA VAL A 304 -17.16 36.81 -4.12
C VAL A 304 -16.12 37.90 -4.00
N GLU A 305 -16.50 39.01 -3.37
CA GLU A 305 -15.62 40.10 -2.99
C GLU A 305 -15.85 40.43 -1.51
N THR A 306 -14.79 40.51 -0.72
CA THR A 306 -14.89 40.87 0.71
C THR A 306 -14.11 42.13 1.03
N SER A 307 -13.96 43.02 0.03
CA SER A 307 -12.93 44.05 -0.09
C SER A 307 -12.69 44.96 1.12
N TYR A 308 -13.61 45.00 2.09
CA TYR A 308 -13.38 45.31 3.51
C TYR A 308 -14.69 45.04 4.30
N PRO A 309 -14.67 44.53 5.54
CA PRO A 309 -13.52 44.21 6.39
C PRO A 309 -12.95 42.78 6.23
N GLY A 310 -13.60 41.88 5.48
CA GLY A 310 -13.11 40.52 5.23
C GLY A 310 -13.81 39.47 6.09
N PHE A 311 -13.40 38.20 5.97
CA PHE A 311 -14.03 37.10 6.70
C PHE A 311 -13.09 36.40 7.68
N ARG A 312 -13.69 35.70 8.63
CA ARG A 312 -13.02 35.01 9.76
C ARG A 312 -13.63 33.64 10.00
N LEU A 313 -12.85 32.74 10.60
CA LEU A 313 -13.28 31.38 10.94
C LEU A 313 -13.29 31.16 12.46
N PHE A 314 -14.35 30.54 12.97
CA PHE A 314 -14.50 30.21 14.38
C PHE A 314 -15.04 28.80 14.58
N GLN A 315 -14.57 28.09 15.61
CA GLN A 315 -15.28 26.94 16.14
C GLN A 315 -16.40 27.43 17.05
N VAL A 316 -17.60 26.85 16.89
CA VAL A 316 -18.76 27.11 17.75
C VAL A 316 -18.98 25.92 18.68
N ASP A 317 -19.28 26.18 19.95
CA ASP A 317 -19.63 25.14 20.92
C ASP A 317 -21.16 24.99 21.15
N GLY A 318 -21.54 23.98 21.94
CA GLY A 318 -22.94 23.71 22.26
C GLY A 318 -23.64 24.82 23.08
N ALA A 319 -22.90 25.81 23.59
CA ALA A 319 -23.45 27.01 24.23
C ALA A 319 -23.49 28.23 23.28
N GLY A 320 -22.94 28.12 22.06
CA GLY A 320 -22.83 29.20 21.08
C GLY A 320 -21.61 30.10 21.28
N ALA A 321 -20.66 29.71 22.14
CA ALA A 321 -19.40 30.42 22.28
C ALA A 321 -18.48 30.13 21.09
N ARG A 322 -17.66 31.13 20.74
CA ARG A 322 -16.82 31.12 19.54
C ARG A 322 -15.34 31.18 19.90
N SER A 323 -14.57 30.28 19.34
CA SER A 323 -13.11 30.24 19.46
C SER A 323 -12.50 30.40 18.08
N ALA A 324 -11.56 31.34 17.90
CA ALA A 324 -10.94 31.53 16.60
C ALA A 324 -10.18 30.28 16.14
N LEU A 325 -10.30 30.01 14.84
CA LEU A 325 -9.54 29.00 14.16
C LEU A 325 -8.48 29.67 13.27
N PRO A 326 -7.28 29.07 13.12
CA PRO A 326 -6.31 29.51 12.14
C PRO A 326 -6.84 29.21 10.74
N MET A 327 -6.69 30.18 9.85
CA MET A 327 -7.18 30.10 8.48
C MET A 327 -6.00 30.02 7.53
N PHE A 328 -5.97 28.98 6.71
CA PHE A 328 -4.91 28.73 5.75
C PHE A 328 -5.37 29.01 4.33
N PHE A 329 -4.49 29.60 3.52
CA PHE A 329 -4.73 29.84 2.11
C PHE A 329 -3.42 30.19 1.38
N ASN A 330 -3.39 29.90 0.08
CA ASN A 330 -2.38 30.39 -0.85
C ASN A 330 -3.09 30.86 -2.14
N ASP A 331 -2.79 32.10 -2.53
CA ASP A 331 -3.39 32.80 -3.66
C ASP A 331 -2.40 33.07 -4.78
N ALA A 332 -1.16 32.57 -4.71
CA ALA A 332 -0.08 32.87 -5.65
C ALA A 332 -0.50 32.70 -7.11
N ALA A 333 -1.29 31.66 -7.42
CA ALA A 333 -1.81 31.39 -8.76
C ALA A 333 -2.79 32.47 -9.29
N VAL A 334 -3.35 33.30 -8.42
CA VAL A 334 -4.38 34.30 -8.75
C VAL A 334 -3.99 35.73 -8.35
N GLN A 335 -2.82 35.92 -7.72
CA GLN A 335 -2.33 37.25 -7.30
C GLN A 335 -2.13 38.22 -8.46
N GLY A 336 -1.84 37.74 -9.68
CA GLY A 336 -1.74 38.59 -10.87
C GLY A 336 -3.03 39.34 -11.23
N SER A 337 -4.18 38.91 -10.69
CA SER A 337 -5.49 39.56 -10.82
C SER A 337 -5.92 40.28 -9.54
N ALA A 338 -5.03 40.45 -8.56
CA ALA A 338 -5.33 41.20 -7.36
C ALA A 338 -5.50 42.70 -7.67
N VAL A 339 -6.37 43.34 -6.91
CA VAL A 339 -6.79 44.74 -7.03
C VAL A 339 -6.67 45.40 -5.67
N LEU A 340 -6.44 46.71 -5.65
CA LEU A 340 -6.30 47.44 -4.39
C LEU A 340 -7.64 47.49 -3.65
N MET A 341 -7.62 47.13 -2.38
CA MET A 341 -8.74 47.32 -1.48
C MET A 341 -8.99 48.82 -1.24
N PRO A 342 -10.17 49.21 -0.70
CA PRO A 342 -10.50 50.61 -0.42
C PRO A 342 -9.49 51.35 0.49
N ASP A 343 -8.73 50.63 1.31
CA ASP A 343 -7.66 51.18 2.16
C ASP A 343 -6.31 51.38 1.43
N GLY A 344 -6.23 50.96 0.17
CA GLY A 344 -5.05 51.07 -0.68
C GLY A 344 -4.05 49.93 -0.54
N THR A 345 -4.37 48.85 0.17
CA THR A 345 -3.52 47.65 0.27
C THR A 345 -4.03 46.52 -0.64
N LEU A 346 -3.14 45.56 -0.97
CA LEU A 346 -3.55 44.30 -1.63
C LEU A 346 -3.92 43.28 -0.54
N GLY A 347 -4.81 42.35 -0.86
CA GLY A 347 -5.03 41.17 -0.01
C GLY A 347 -3.74 40.36 0.13
N LEU A 348 -3.58 39.65 1.25
CA LEU A 348 -2.44 38.76 1.45
C LEU A 348 -2.33 37.73 0.31
N GLU A 349 -1.10 37.36 -0.03
CA GLU A 349 -0.81 36.26 -0.96
C GLU A 349 -0.97 34.90 -0.29
N SER A 350 -0.47 34.76 0.93
CA SER A 350 -0.56 33.55 1.72
C SER A 350 -0.78 33.91 3.19
N SER A 351 -1.40 32.99 3.94
CA SER A 351 -1.48 33.05 5.40
C SER A 351 -0.16 32.72 6.10
N GLY A 352 0.76 32.05 5.41
CA GLY A 352 1.96 31.42 5.97
C GLY A 352 1.66 30.22 6.86
N GLY A 353 2.72 29.53 7.32
CA GLY A 353 2.61 28.25 8.02
C GLY A 353 1.92 28.27 9.40
N ALA A 354 1.73 29.45 10.00
CA ALA A 354 0.94 29.60 11.23
C ALA A 354 -0.57 29.79 11.00
N GLY A 355 -0.96 30.08 9.75
CA GLY A 355 -2.31 30.51 9.41
C GLY A 355 -2.64 31.93 9.89
N LEU A 356 -3.73 32.49 9.37
CA LEU A 356 -4.27 33.78 9.80
C LEU A 356 -5.28 33.56 10.94
N SER A 357 -5.02 34.08 12.13
CA SER A 357 -5.94 33.93 13.27
C SER A 357 -7.08 34.95 13.21
N GLY A 358 -8.32 34.49 13.44
CA GLY A 358 -9.51 35.36 13.51
C GLY A 358 -9.56 36.34 14.70
N GLY A 359 -8.66 36.21 15.68
CA GLY A 359 -8.69 36.97 16.93
C GLY A 359 -9.89 36.63 17.83
N LEU A 360 -10.18 37.42 18.84
CA LEU A 360 -11.43 37.24 19.60
C LEU A 360 -12.61 37.65 18.72
N TYR A 361 -13.75 36.99 18.87
CA TYR A 361 -14.94 37.30 18.07
C TYR A 361 -15.37 38.78 18.16
N ALA A 362 -15.19 39.38 19.35
CA ALA A 362 -15.51 40.79 19.62
C ALA A 362 -14.43 41.80 19.17
N ASP A 363 -13.27 41.33 18.68
CA ASP A 363 -12.23 42.23 18.20
C ASP A 363 -12.69 42.95 16.92
N PRO A 364 -12.22 44.19 16.68
CA PRO A 364 -12.41 44.85 15.40
C PRO A 364 -11.86 44.00 14.26
N VAL A 365 -12.58 43.98 13.14
CA VAL A 365 -12.16 43.24 11.95
C VAL A 365 -11.21 44.10 11.13
N VAL A 366 -10.01 43.58 10.95
CA VAL A 366 -8.88 44.24 10.29
C VAL A 366 -8.40 43.32 9.17
N PRO A 367 -8.66 43.67 7.91
CA PRO A 367 -8.19 42.87 6.79
C PRO A 367 -6.69 42.69 6.80
N ASN A 368 -6.26 41.52 6.33
CA ASN A 368 -4.86 41.09 6.31
C ASN A 368 -4.19 40.98 7.69
N VAL A 369 -4.95 41.10 8.79
CA VAL A 369 -4.42 40.95 10.15
C VAL A 369 -5.16 39.86 10.91
N ASN A 370 -6.48 40.00 11.06
CA ASN A 370 -7.33 39.00 11.70
C ASN A 370 -8.52 38.59 10.83
N ALA A 371 -8.55 39.03 9.58
CA ALA A 371 -9.57 38.69 8.60
C ALA A 371 -8.97 38.61 7.20
N ARG A 372 -9.49 37.70 6.39
CA ARG A 372 -9.10 37.58 4.99
C ARG A 372 -9.98 38.48 4.14
N ALA A 373 -9.34 39.45 3.50
CA ALA A 373 -9.96 40.18 2.41
C ALA A 373 -9.61 39.57 1.06
N TRP A 374 -10.57 39.66 0.15
CA TRP A 374 -10.52 39.00 -1.14
C TRP A 374 -11.18 39.87 -2.21
N GLY A 375 -10.45 40.20 -3.28
CA GLY A 375 -10.93 41.04 -4.38
C GLY A 375 -11.16 42.52 -4.03
N ASP A 376 -11.76 43.26 -4.96
CA ASP A 376 -12.30 44.61 -4.75
C ASP A 376 -13.78 44.63 -5.19
N PHE A 377 -14.58 45.61 -4.76
CA PHE A 377 -15.99 45.76 -5.21
C PHE A 377 -16.13 46.24 -6.68
N SER A 378 -15.18 45.91 -7.55
CA SER A 378 -15.25 46.16 -8.98
C SER A 378 -15.60 44.86 -9.72
N GLY A 379 -16.18 44.97 -10.92
CA GLY A 379 -16.44 43.80 -11.77
C GLY A 379 -15.18 43.19 -12.39
N GLY A 380 -14.03 43.29 -11.72
CA GLY A 380 -12.74 42.77 -12.16
C GLY A 380 -11.90 42.22 -11.01
N GLY A 381 -10.86 41.46 -11.33
CA GLY A 381 -9.92 40.89 -10.37
C GLY A 381 -10.30 39.50 -9.86
N LYS A 382 -9.49 38.96 -8.94
CA LYS A 382 -9.59 37.54 -8.53
C LYS A 382 -10.94 37.13 -7.93
N GLY A 383 -11.72 38.05 -7.35
CA GLY A 383 -13.09 37.80 -6.89
C GLY A 383 -14.01 37.22 -7.97
N ASN A 384 -13.86 37.72 -9.20
CA ASN A 384 -14.72 37.37 -10.33
C ASN A 384 -14.20 36.17 -11.15
N SER A 385 -12.89 35.91 -11.11
CA SER A 385 -12.22 35.01 -12.07
C SER A 385 -11.50 33.82 -11.43
N ALA A 386 -11.62 33.64 -10.12
CA ALA A 386 -10.96 32.57 -9.38
C ALA A 386 -11.89 31.92 -8.35
N PHE A 387 -11.67 30.63 -8.12
CA PHE A 387 -12.14 30.00 -6.90
C PHE A 387 -11.27 30.49 -5.75
N ILE A 388 -11.92 30.98 -4.70
CA ILE A 388 -11.26 31.07 -3.41
C ILE A 388 -11.25 29.69 -2.78
N ASP A 389 -10.10 29.29 -2.26
CA ASP A 389 -9.95 28.14 -1.37
C ASP A 389 -9.38 28.64 -0.06
N THR A 390 -10.02 28.26 1.04
CA THR A 390 -9.57 28.56 2.39
C THR A 390 -9.82 27.36 3.24
N TYR A 391 -8.89 27.01 4.13
CA TYR A 391 -9.12 25.87 5.00
C TYR A 391 -8.70 26.08 6.45
N THR A 392 -9.25 25.22 7.29
CA THR A 392 -8.93 25.10 8.72
C THR A 392 -9.24 23.68 9.17
N TRP A 393 -8.84 23.35 10.40
CA TRP A 393 -9.26 22.16 11.11
C TRP A 393 -9.65 22.51 12.54
N VAL A 394 -10.49 21.68 13.16
CA VAL A 394 -11.00 21.88 14.51
C VAL A 394 -9.98 21.40 15.56
N ARG A 395 -9.32 20.28 15.30
CA ARG A 395 -8.23 19.74 16.13
C ARG A 395 -7.11 19.21 15.24
N ARG A 396 -5.90 19.19 15.79
CA ARG A 396 -4.72 18.64 15.14
C ARG A 396 -3.76 18.03 16.15
N THR A 397 -3.12 16.95 15.75
CA THR A 397 -1.92 16.38 16.38
C THR A 397 -0.80 16.31 15.34
N ILE A 398 0.44 16.42 15.80
CA ILE A 398 1.64 16.43 14.95
C ILE A 398 2.55 15.29 15.41
N SER A 399 3.12 14.54 14.47
CA SER A 399 4.14 13.52 14.74
C SER A 399 5.41 14.11 15.36
N SER A 400 6.30 13.25 15.85
CA SER A 400 7.71 13.61 15.87
C SER A 400 8.23 13.86 14.46
N THR A 401 9.32 14.62 14.33
CA THR A 401 10.01 14.79 13.05
C THR A 401 10.49 13.44 12.52
N LEU A 402 10.23 13.18 11.25
CA LEU A 402 10.68 12.04 10.47
C LEU A 402 11.81 12.51 9.55
N THR A 403 12.85 11.70 9.37
CA THR A 403 13.85 11.93 8.32
C THR A 403 13.53 11.02 7.16
N VAL A 404 13.44 11.58 5.96
CA VAL A 404 13.20 10.85 4.72
C VAL A 404 14.40 11.02 3.82
N SER A 405 14.89 9.91 3.28
CA SER A 405 16.01 9.90 2.34
C SER A 405 15.50 9.77 0.91
N VAL A 406 16.04 10.58 0.01
CA VAL A 406 15.83 10.45 -1.44
C VAL A 406 17.18 10.11 -2.07
N LEU A 407 17.23 9.09 -2.92
CA LEU A 407 18.46 8.65 -3.59
C LEU A 407 18.39 8.92 -5.11
N THR A 408 19.54 8.84 -5.79
CA THR A 408 19.60 9.04 -7.25
C THR A 408 19.25 7.78 -8.04
N GLY A 409 19.38 6.60 -7.43
CA GLY A 409 19.01 5.32 -8.04
C GLY A 409 20.01 4.84 -9.09
N VAL A 410 21.25 5.29 -8.99
CA VAL A 410 22.36 4.87 -9.87
C VAL A 410 23.63 4.55 -9.08
N GLU A 411 23.51 4.52 -7.76
CA GLU A 411 24.54 4.03 -6.86
C GLU A 411 24.62 2.49 -6.97
N ASP A 412 25.85 2.01 -7.07
CA ASP A 412 26.30 0.60 -7.16
C ASP A 412 27.65 0.60 -6.42
N THR A 413 27.59 0.28 -5.13
CA THR A 413 28.65 0.59 -4.16
C THR A 413 29.78 -0.42 -4.22
N ASP A 414 29.48 -1.70 -4.41
CA ASP A 414 30.46 -2.77 -4.56
C ASP A 414 30.88 -3.05 -6.01
N GLY A 415 30.12 -2.56 -7.00
CA GLY A 415 30.43 -2.67 -8.41
C GLY A 415 30.09 -4.02 -9.02
N ASP A 416 29.16 -4.78 -8.45
CA ASP A 416 28.76 -6.11 -8.91
C ASP A 416 27.82 -6.08 -10.13
N GLY A 417 27.10 -4.96 -10.32
CA GLY A 417 26.16 -4.75 -11.42
C GLY A 417 24.72 -4.49 -10.98
N LEU A 418 24.39 -4.79 -9.72
CA LEU A 418 23.16 -4.40 -9.06
C LEU A 418 23.29 -2.98 -8.49
N LEU A 419 22.15 -2.32 -8.30
CA LEU A 419 22.12 -0.97 -7.74
C LEU A 419 21.78 -1.07 -6.25
N ASP A 420 22.39 -0.23 -5.39
CA ASP A 420 22.22 -0.30 -3.93
C ASP A 420 20.76 -0.37 -3.46
N HIS A 421 19.87 0.30 -4.20
CA HIS A 421 18.44 0.33 -3.88
C HIS A 421 17.70 -0.95 -4.32
N GLU A 422 18.14 -1.59 -5.40
CA GLU A 422 17.61 -2.87 -5.87
C GLU A 422 17.98 -3.97 -4.87
N GLU A 423 19.24 -4.00 -4.47
CA GLU A 423 19.79 -4.90 -3.45
C GLU A 423 19.06 -4.75 -2.11
N ALA A 424 19.10 -3.55 -1.52
CA ALA A 424 18.54 -3.35 -0.18
C ALA A 424 17.01 -3.44 -0.13
N CYS A 425 16.29 -3.05 -1.20
CA CYS A 425 14.83 -2.85 -1.14
C CYS A 425 14.00 -3.91 -1.85
N GLU A 426 14.60 -4.65 -2.76
CA GLU A 426 13.91 -5.64 -3.60
C GLU A 426 14.46 -7.04 -3.34
N LEU A 427 15.79 -7.20 -3.38
CA LEU A 427 16.48 -8.50 -3.32
C LEU A 427 16.77 -8.96 -1.89
N GLY A 428 17.14 -8.04 -1.00
CA GLY A 428 17.56 -8.36 0.38
C GLY A 428 19.06 -8.66 0.52
N THR A 429 19.84 -8.36 -0.51
CA THR A 429 21.31 -8.48 -0.54
C THR A 429 22.00 -7.28 0.13
N ASP A 430 23.31 -7.39 0.41
CA ASP A 430 24.11 -6.34 1.05
C ASP A 430 24.80 -5.43 0.01
N PRO A 431 24.37 -4.16 -0.16
CA PRO A 431 24.94 -3.23 -1.17
C PRO A 431 26.44 -2.94 -1.06
N ASP A 432 27.05 -3.31 0.06
CA ASP A 432 28.48 -3.13 0.30
C ASP A 432 29.30 -4.41 -0.03
N ALA A 433 28.64 -5.50 -0.47
CA ALA A 433 29.24 -6.82 -0.69
C ALA A 433 28.72 -7.50 -1.96
N SER A 434 29.61 -7.62 -2.95
CA SER A 434 29.29 -8.17 -4.27
C SER A 434 28.93 -9.67 -4.28
N ASP A 435 28.82 -10.30 -3.13
CA ASP A 435 28.63 -11.74 -2.89
C ASP A 435 28.15 -11.82 -1.44
N THR A 436 26.82 -11.78 -1.30
CA THR A 436 26.14 -11.55 -0.03
C THR A 436 26.26 -12.76 0.91
N ASP A 437 26.16 -13.98 0.40
CA ASP A 437 26.20 -15.20 1.19
C ASP A 437 27.58 -15.90 1.22
N GLY A 438 28.49 -15.49 0.33
CA GLY A 438 29.90 -15.88 0.34
C GLY A 438 30.19 -17.23 -0.31
N ASP A 439 29.34 -17.68 -1.23
CA ASP A 439 29.48 -18.96 -1.95
C ASP A 439 30.51 -18.87 -3.12
N GLY A 440 30.88 -17.66 -3.53
CA GLY A 440 31.84 -17.37 -4.60
C GLY A 440 31.22 -16.93 -5.93
N LEU A 441 29.89 -16.87 -6.04
CA LEU A 441 29.15 -16.17 -7.08
C LEU A 441 28.81 -14.76 -6.59
N SER A 442 28.67 -13.81 -7.52
CA SER A 442 28.15 -12.50 -7.15
C SER A 442 26.64 -12.47 -7.23
N ASP A 443 26.00 -11.57 -6.47
CA ASP A 443 24.54 -11.44 -6.46
C ASP A 443 23.96 -11.23 -7.88
N ASP A 444 24.56 -10.37 -8.73
CA ASP A 444 24.17 -10.25 -10.15
C ASP A 444 24.38 -11.55 -10.94
N GLN A 445 25.43 -12.33 -10.64
CA GLN A 445 25.71 -13.58 -11.34
C GLN A 445 24.61 -14.59 -11.06
N GLU A 446 24.25 -14.78 -9.80
CA GLU A 446 23.19 -15.70 -9.38
C GLU A 446 21.86 -15.35 -10.05
N LEU A 447 21.48 -14.06 -10.06
CA LEU A 447 20.23 -13.60 -10.67
C LEU A 447 20.23 -13.64 -12.20
N SER A 448 21.39 -13.49 -12.85
CA SER A 448 21.50 -13.42 -14.32
C SER A 448 21.71 -14.77 -15.00
N ARG A 449 21.84 -15.85 -14.22
CA ARG A 449 22.01 -17.22 -14.72
C ARG A 449 20.75 -17.79 -15.39
N PRO A 450 20.91 -18.82 -16.26
CA PRO A 450 19.76 -19.54 -16.83
C PRO A 450 18.90 -20.23 -15.76
N VAL A 451 19.56 -20.75 -14.73
CA VAL A 451 18.97 -21.30 -13.52
C VAL A 451 19.46 -20.41 -12.37
N PRO A 452 18.61 -19.50 -11.86
CA PRO A 452 18.97 -18.60 -10.78
C PRO A 452 18.97 -19.30 -9.42
N THR A 453 19.96 -18.96 -8.60
CA THR A 453 20.09 -19.32 -7.18
C THR A 453 19.58 -18.17 -6.29
N ASP A 454 19.47 -18.39 -4.97
CA ASP A 454 19.12 -17.34 -4.02
C ASP A 454 20.40 -16.67 -3.49
N PRO A 455 20.68 -15.38 -3.82
CA PRO A 455 21.93 -14.71 -3.43
C PRO A 455 22.07 -14.43 -1.93
N THR A 456 21.20 -15.02 -1.11
CA THR A 456 21.23 -14.94 0.34
C THR A 456 21.34 -16.31 1.01
N ASP A 457 21.45 -17.38 0.20
CA ASP A 457 21.53 -18.77 0.63
C ASP A 457 22.62 -19.50 -0.16
N PRO A 458 23.77 -19.82 0.46
CA PRO A 458 24.96 -20.26 -0.27
C PRO A 458 24.90 -21.73 -0.78
N ASP A 459 23.74 -22.38 -0.64
CA ASP A 459 23.45 -23.80 -0.93
C ASP A 459 21.94 -23.93 -1.19
N SER A 460 21.55 -23.67 -2.44
CA SER A 460 20.17 -23.39 -2.86
C SER A 460 19.25 -24.62 -2.85
N ASP A 461 19.78 -25.83 -3.04
CA ASP A 461 19.03 -27.08 -2.92
C ASP A 461 19.25 -27.84 -1.60
N GLY A 462 20.26 -27.46 -0.82
CA GLY A 462 20.50 -27.94 0.52
C GLY A 462 21.17 -29.31 0.58
N ASP A 463 21.95 -29.68 -0.43
CA ASP A 463 22.68 -30.94 -0.51
C ASP A 463 24.04 -30.91 0.21
N GLY A 464 24.52 -29.70 0.53
CA GLY A 464 25.77 -29.44 1.26
C GLY A 464 26.97 -29.06 0.40
N LEU A 465 26.83 -29.04 -0.92
CA LEU A 465 27.74 -28.39 -1.86
C LEU A 465 27.30 -26.91 -2.02
N LEU A 466 28.25 -25.99 -2.22
CA LEU A 466 27.91 -24.57 -2.34
C LEU A 466 27.60 -24.27 -3.81
N ASP A 467 26.60 -23.43 -4.09
CA ASP A 467 26.19 -23.06 -5.45
C ASP A 467 27.39 -22.61 -6.32
N GLY A 468 28.30 -21.82 -5.74
CA GLY A 468 29.52 -21.41 -6.40
C GLY A 468 30.49 -22.54 -6.72
N ASP A 469 30.64 -23.55 -5.85
CA ASP A 469 31.49 -24.72 -6.10
C ASP A 469 30.86 -25.63 -7.17
N GLU A 470 29.56 -25.86 -7.09
CA GLU A 470 28.78 -26.57 -8.10
C GLU A 470 28.97 -25.97 -9.48
N VAL A 471 28.77 -24.66 -9.60
CA VAL A 471 28.83 -23.95 -10.87
C VAL A 471 30.25 -23.81 -11.42
N LEU A 472 31.23 -23.52 -10.56
CA LEU A 472 32.58 -23.13 -11.00
C LEU A 472 33.56 -24.31 -11.04
N ILE A 473 33.27 -25.40 -10.32
CA ILE A 473 34.18 -26.54 -10.12
C ILE A 473 33.59 -27.84 -10.65
N HIS A 474 32.38 -28.22 -10.23
CA HIS A 474 31.82 -29.56 -10.45
C HIS A 474 30.97 -29.66 -11.73
N GLY A 475 30.27 -28.59 -12.10
CA GLY A 475 29.41 -28.56 -13.28
C GLY A 475 28.00 -29.10 -13.05
N THR A 476 27.61 -29.28 -11.79
CA THR A 476 26.27 -29.68 -11.32
C THR A 476 25.26 -28.53 -11.42
N ASP A 477 23.96 -28.82 -11.23
CA ASP A 477 22.88 -27.82 -11.22
C ASP A 477 22.56 -27.42 -9.76
N PRO A 478 22.87 -26.18 -9.33
CA PRO A 478 22.79 -25.77 -7.90
C PRO A 478 21.37 -25.65 -7.33
N VAL A 479 20.38 -26.16 -8.03
CA VAL A 479 18.99 -26.21 -7.55
C VAL A 479 18.41 -27.63 -7.68
N ASP A 480 19.27 -28.61 -7.96
CA ASP A 480 18.95 -30.02 -8.13
C ASP A 480 20.02 -30.87 -7.41
N ALA A 481 19.70 -31.27 -6.17
CA ALA A 481 20.61 -31.94 -5.24
C ALA A 481 21.18 -33.30 -5.69
N ASP A 482 20.86 -33.77 -6.90
CA ASP A 482 21.20 -35.06 -7.50
C ASP A 482 21.18 -34.86 -9.04
N SER A 483 22.29 -34.37 -9.57
CA SER A 483 22.40 -33.79 -10.91
C SER A 483 22.36 -34.82 -12.04
N ASP A 484 22.89 -36.02 -11.81
CA ASP A 484 22.85 -37.13 -12.77
C ASP A 484 21.69 -38.10 -12.52
N GLY A 485 21.05 -38.04 -11.35
CA GLY A 485 19.82 -38.75 -11.03
C GLY A 485 20.04 -40.21 -10.66
N ASP A 486 21.21 -40.55 -10.13
CA ASP A 486 21.58 -41.90 -9.70
C ASP A 486 21.06 -42.23 -8.29
N GLY A 487 20.67 -41.20 -7.51
CA GLY A 487 20.11 -41.31 -6.17
C GLY A 487 21.09 -40.98 -5.03
N LEU A 488 22.35 -40.69 -5.35
CA LEU A 488 23.34 -40.09 -4.47
C LEU A 488 23.28 -38.55 -4.64
N LEU A 489 23.57 -37.79 -3.58
CA LEU A 489 23.51 -36.32 -3.67
C LEU A 489 24.86 -35.77 -4.10
N ASP A 490 24.90 -34.74 -4.94
CA ASP A 490 26.15 -34.16 -5.48
C ASP A 490 27.15 -33.80 -4.37
N GLY A 491 26.64 -33.21 -3.28
CA GLY A 491 27.41 -32.91 -2.08
C GLY A 491 27.99 -34.15 -1.39
N ASP A 492 27.26 -35.26 -1.31
CA ASP A 492 27.74 -36.52 -0.74
C ASP A 492 28.80 -37.17 -1.65
N GLU A 493 28.60 -37.13 -2.96
CA GLU A 493 29.55 -37.59 -3.96
C GLU A 493 30.89 -36.87 -3.83
N VAL A 494 30.88 -35.54 -3.87
CA VAL A 494 32.10 -34.73 -3.82
C VAL A 494 32.79 -34.79 -2.45
N LEU A 495 32.02 -34.71 -1.35
CA LEU A 495 32.59 -34.53 -0.01
C LEU A 495 32.86 -35.84 0.72
N THR A 496 32.17 -36.93 0.36
CA THR A 496 32.20 -38.20 1.08
C THR A 496 32.71 -39.35 0.22
N HIS A 497 32.16 -39.53 -0.98
CA HIS A 497 32.35 -40.76 -1.78
C HIS A 497 33.45 -40.66 -2.85
N SER A 498 33.82 -39.45 -3.26
CA SER A 498 34.80 -39.18 -4.32
C SER A 498 34.42 -39.73 -5.71
N THR A 499 33.12 -39.84 -5.99
CA THR A 499 32.50 -40.09 -7.29
C THR A 499 32.33 -38.77 -8.09
N ASP A 500 31.95 -38.85 -9.37
CA ASP A 500 31.73 -37.67 -10.22
C ASP A 500 30.23 -37.32 -10.30
N PRO A 501 29.77 -36.19 -9.71
CA PRO A 501 28.34 -35.88 -9.52
C PRO A 501 27.57 -35.50 -10.79
N VAL A 502 28.14 -35.78 -11.95
CA VAL A 502 27.49 -35.57 -13.25
C VAL A 502 27.61 -36.82 -14.12
N ASP A 503 27.96 -37.95 -13.51
CA ASP A 503 28.24 -39.23 -14.12
C ASP A 503 27.73 -40.35 -13.21
N ALA A 504 26.52 -40.83 -13.51
CA ALA A 504 25.77 -41.75 -12.65
C ALA A 504 26.43 -43.13 -12.40
N ASP A 505 27.57 -43.44 -13.03
CA ASP A 505 28.32 -44.70 -12.98
C ASP A 505 29.81 -44.37 -13.16
N SER A 506 30.46 -43.97 -12.05
CA SER A 506 31.77 -43.32 -12.03
C SER A 506 32.92 -44.22 -12.50
N ASP A 507 32.77 -45.54 -12.42
CA ASP A 507 33.81 -46.50 -12.78
C ASP A 507 33.49 -47.37 -14.02
N ASP A 508 32.36 -47.09 -14.67
CA ASP A 508 31.89 -47.66 -15.93
C ASP A 508 31.62 -49.18 -15.89
N ASP A 509 31.27 -49.73 -14.72
CA ASP A 509 31.04 -51.16 -14.53
C ASP A 509 29.59 -51.60 -14.80
N GLY A 510 28.68 -50.63 -14.98
CA GLY A 510 27.27 -50.83 -15.28
C GLY A 510 26.31 -50.63 -14.10
N LEU A 511 26.83 -50.45 -12.88
CA LEU A 511 26.07 -50.14 -11.68
C LEU A 511 26.09 -48.63 -11.40
N PRO A 512 24.96 -48.02 -10.99
CA PRO A 512 24.99 -46.63 -10.58
C PRO A 512 25.62 -46.43 -9.19
N ASP A 513 26.36 -45.35 -8.98
CA ASP A 513 27.13 -45.11 -7.73
C ASP A 513 26.22 -45.16 -6.48
N GLY A 514 25.00 -44.61 -6.60
CA GLY A 514 23.97 -44.68 -5.57
C GLY A 514 23.55 -46.11 -5.20
N ASP A 515 23.34 -46.98 -6.19
CA ASP A 515 22.98 -48.40 -5.99
C ASP A 515 24.14 -49.13 -5.29
N GLU A 516 25.39 -48.78 -5.61
CA GLU A 516 26.61 -49.36 -5.05
C GLU A 516 26.84 -48.98 -3.60
N ILE A 517 26.69 -47.70 -3.25
CA ILE A 517 26.83 -47.23 -1.86
C ILE A 517 25.76 -47.81 -0.94
N ASP A 518 24.51 -47.85 -1.40
CA ASP A 518 23.38 -48.35 -0.60
C ASP A 518 23.27 -49.89 -0.64
N GLY A 519 23.91 -50.54 -1.61
CA GLY A 519 23.81 -51.98 -1.87
C GLY A 519 22.37 -52.37 -2.22
N ASP A 520 21.69 -51.56 -3.02
CA ASP A 520 20.32 -51.80 -3.46
C ASP A 520 20.26 -52.16 -4.95
N GLY A 521 19.25 -51.77 -5.72
CA GLY A 521 19.16 -52.15 -7.14
C GLY A 521 19.46 -53.62 -7.49
N ALA A 522 20.46 -53.84 -8.33
CA ALA A 522 20.99 -55.15 -8.71
C ALA A 522 21.84 -55.80 -7.59
N LEU A 523 22.42 -54.98 -6.71
CA LEU A 523 23.22 -55.36 -5.54
C LEU A 523 22.41 -55.75 -4.30
N ALA A 524 21.07 -55.65 -4.32
CA ALA A 524 20.22 -55.92 -3.16
C ALA A 524 20.38 -57.32 -2.52
N ALA A 525 20.98 -58.28 -3.24
CA ALA A 525 21.31 -59.62 -2.74
C ALA A 525 22.72 -59.75 -2.15
N TRP A 526 23.62 -58.84 -2.50
CA TRP A 526 25.08 -58.91 -2.32
C TRP A 526 25.55 -57.90 -1.27
N GLY A 527 25.01 -56.69 -1.31
CA GLY A 527 25.42 -55.58 -0.45
C GLY A 527 26.23 -54.55 -1.24
N PRO A 528 26.85 -53.57 -0.56
CA PRO A 528 27.53 -52.46 -1.22
C PRO A 528 28.90 -52.83 -1.79
N THR A 529 29.25 -52.19 -2.91
CA THR A 529 30.53 -52.24 -3.63
C THR A 529 31.25 -50.87 -3.53
N ASP A 530 32.44 -50.73 -4.12
CA ASP A 530 33.19 -49.46 -4.18
C ASP A 530 32.96 -48.76 -5.54
N PRO A 531 32.16 -47.68 -5.61
CA PRO A 531 31.76 -47.05 -6.89
C PRO A 531 32.89 -46.34 -7.67
N GLY A 532 34.12 -46.45 -7.19
CA GLY A 532 35.31 -45.95 -7.87
C GLY A 532 36.26 -47.06 -8.31
N ASP A 533 35.89 -48.32 -8.13
CA ASP A 533 36.69 -49.50 -8.46
C ASP A 533 35.80 -50.57 -9.09
N PRO A 534 35.87 -50.78 -10.42
CA PRO A 534 34.90 -51.59 -11.14
C PRO A 534 35.00 -53.10 -10.84
N ASP A 535 35.88 -53.52 -9.92
CA ASP A 535 36.19 -54.90 -9.48
C ASP A 535 36.54 -54.84 -7.98
N SER A 536 35.51 -54.79 -7.14
CA SER A 536 35.59 -54.44 -5.72
C SER A 536 36.42 -55.41 -4.88
N ASP A 537 36.40 -56.70 -5.23
CA ASP A 537 37.13 -57.74 -4.52
C ASP A 537 38.48 -58.14 -5.16
N GLY A 538 38.71 -57.68 -6.40
CA GLY A 538 39.98 -57.73 -7.12
C GLY A 538 40.29 -59.09 -7.72
N ASP A 539 39.27 -59.86 -8.11
CA ASP A 539 39.39 -61.20 -8.65
C ASP A 539 39.51 -61.22 -10.20
N GLY A 540 39.15 -60.12 -10.85
CA GLY A 540 39.24 -59.90 -12.29
C GLY A 540 37.91 -59.87 -13.04
N LEU A 541 36.77 -60.02 -12.36
CA LEU A 541 35.43 -59.77 -12.90
C LEU A 541 34.90 -58.40 -12.43
N PRO A 542 34.22 -57.62 -13.30
CA PRO A 542 33.60 -56.39 -12.85
C PRO A 542 32.32 -56.59 -12.03
N ASP A 543 32.02 -55.77 -11.03
CA ASP A 543 30.90 -55.99 -10.10
C ASP A 543 29.56 -56.08 -10.85
N GLY A 544 29.35 -55.23 -11.85
CA GLY A 544 28.19 -55.26 -12.74
C GLY A 544 28.05 -56.57 -13.55
N LEU A 545 29.17 -57.19 -13.95
CA LEU A 545 29.17 -58.51 -14.59
C LEU A 545 28.77 -59.60 -13.59
N GLU A 546 29.31 -59.54 -12.39
CA GLU A 546 29.07 -60.53 -11.32
C GLU A 546 27.61 -60.57 -10.86
N VAL A 547 26.93 -59.43 -10.83
CA VAL A 547 25.49 -59.39 -10.54
C VAL A 547 24.59 -59.68 -11.74
N GLY A 548 25.20 -59.94 -12.90
CA GLY A 548 24.55 -60.43 -14.12
C GLY A 548 23.92 -59.36 -14.99
N LEU A 549 24.52 -58.16 -15.07
CA LEU A 549 24.02 -57.09 -15.92
C LEU A 549 24.22 -57.39 -17.41
N ALA A 550 23.10 -57.53 -18.12
CA ALA A 550 23.09 -57.75 -19.57
C ALA A 550 23.12 -56.45 -20.40
N LEU A 551 23.00 -55.29 -19.73
CA LEU A 551 22.99 -53.94 -20.32
C LEU A 551 23.54 -52.97 -19.27
N GLY A 552 24.42 -52.06 -19.69
CA GLY A 552 24.91 -50.97 -18.82
C GLY A 552 23.78 -50.00 -18.45
N GLY A 553 23.95 -49.36 -17.30
CA GLY A 553 23.06 -48.37 -16.72
C GLY A 553 23.05 -47.03 -17.48
N PRO A 554 22.45 -45.98 -16.87
CA PRO A 554 22.70 -44.59 -17.25
C PRO A 554 24.20 -44.29 -17.19
N ASP A 555 24.67 -43.48 -18.14
CA ASP A 555 26.05 -42.95 -18.27
C ASP A 555 27.26 -43.90 -18.31
N THR A 556 27.09 -45.22 -18.10
CA THR A 556 28.11 -46.26 -18.35
C THR A 556 28.81 -46.16 -19.72
N ASP A 557 30.15 -46.03 -19.77
CA ASP A 557 30.94 -46.17 -21.01
C ASP A 557 30.92 -47.63 -21.51
N PRO A 558 30.44 -47.89 -22.75
CA PRO A 558 30.50 -49.23 -23.35
C PRO A 558 31.92 -49.81 -23.52
N GLY A 559 32.97 -49.04 -23.24
CA GLY A 559 34.37 -49.48 -23.20
C GLY A 559 34.81 -50.08 -21.86
N GLY A 560 34.17 -49.70 -20.75
CA GLY A 560 34.37 -50.25 -19.40
C GLY A 560 33.46 -51.45 -19.13
N PHE A 561 32.23 -51.38 -19.64
CA PHE A 561 31.22 -52.42 -19.42
C PHE A 561 31.26 -53.58 -20.42
N ALA A 562 31.23 -54.82 -19.90
CA ALA A 562 30.98 -56.04 -20.67
C ALA A 562 29.63 -56.66 -20.27
N ALA A 563 28.70 -56.74 -21.23
CA ALA A 563 27.39 -57.34 -20.97
C ALA A 563 27.51 -58.85 -20.71
N ASP A 564 26.88 -59.30 -19.63
CA ASP A 564 26.79 -60.71 -19.26
C ASP A 564 26.09 -61.54 -20.36
N ALA A 565 26.77 -62.59 -20.83
CA ALA A 565 26.28 -63.53 -21.82
C ALA A 565 25.36 -64.63 -21.22
N ASP A 566 25.42 -64.88 -19.91
CA ASP A 566 24.50 -65.73 -19.14
C ASP A 566 24.12 -65.13 -17.77
N PRO A 567 23.10 -64.23 -17.71
CA PRO A 567 22.57 -63.61 -16.47
C PRO A 567 22.04 -64.53 -15.36
N ALA A 568 22.25 -65.84 -15.49
CA ALA A 568 21.96 -66.83 -14.47
C ALA A 568 23.20 -67.29 -13.67
N SER A 569 24.42 -66.99 -14.16
CA SER A 569 25.68 -67.20 -13.43
C SER A 569 26.13 -65.88 -12.82
N THR A 570 25.72 -65.66 -11.57
CA THR A 570 26.07 -64.46 -10.79
C THR A 570 26.95 -64.83 -9.60
N THR A 571 28.05 -64.13 -9.41
CA THR A 571 29.00 -64.28 -8.29
C THR A 571 28.80 -63.16 -7.25
N ASP A 572 29.45 -63.26 -6.10
CA ASP A 572 29.36 -62.25 -5.03
C ASP A 572 30.48 -61.22 -5.21
N PRO A 573 30.20 -59.97 -5.65
CA PRO A 573 31.24 -58.96 -5.93
C PRO A 573 32.04 -58.50 -4.69
N GLY A 574 31.69 -58.99 -3.50
CA GLY A 574 32.47 -58.79 -2.29
C GLY A 574 33.29 -60.01 -1.85
N ASP A 575 33.27 -61.12 -2.58
CA ASP A 575 33.93 -62.38 -2.23
C ASP A 575 34.59 -63.05 -3.45
N PRO A 576 35.93 -63.01 -3.57
CA PRO A 576 36.65 -63.36 -4.81
C PRO A 576 36.72 -64.87 -5.12
N ASP A 577 35.94 -65.69 -4.40
CA ASP A 577 35.87 -67.16 -4.48
C ASP A 577 34.48 -67.58 -3.92
N SER A 578 33.44 -67.38 -4.73
CA SER A 578 32.03 -67.46 -4.34
C SER A 578 31.61 -68.82 -3.77
N ASP A 579 32.27 -69.91 -4.18
CA ASP A 579 31.98 -71.27 -3.73
C ASP A 579 32.98 -71.83 -2.69
N GLY A 580 34.09 -71.13 -2.47
CA GLY A 580 35.09 -71.38 -1.45
C GLY A 580 35.98 -72.59 -1.73
N ASP A 581 36.19 -72.92 -2.99
CA ASP A 581 36.96 -74.09 -3.42
C ASP A 581 38.46 -73.81 -3.59
N GLY A 582 38.84 -72.52 -3.65
CA GLY A 582 40.19 -72.02 -3.75
C GLY A 582 40.65 -71.64 -5.16
N LEU A 583 39.78 -71.67 -6.17
CA LEU A 583 39.90 -70.95 -7.43
C LEU A 583 39.14 -69.61 -7.32
N LEU A 584 39.59 -68.56 -8.01
CA LEU A 584 38.90 -67.26 -7.97
C LEU A 584 37.85 -67.22 -9.07
N ASP A 585 36.74 -66.51 -8.87
CA ASP A 585 35.63 -66.50 -9.83
C ASP A 585 36.09 -65.98 -11.22
N GLY A 586 36.95 -64.96 -11.26
CA GLY A 586 37.60 -64.46 -12.48
C GLY A 586 38.63 -65.41 -13.12
N ASP A 587 39.23 -66.33 -12.35
CA ASP A 587 40.02 -67.43 -12.92
C ASP A 587 39.10 -68.52 -13.53
N GLU A 588 37.89 -68.66 -13.00
CA GLU A 588 36.86 -69.58 -13.48
C GLU A 588 36.16 -69.06 -14.73
N ASP A 589 35.87 -67.76 -14.81
CA ASP A 589 35.44 -67.05 -16.01
C ASP A 589 36.58 -66.25 -16.66
N ALA A 590 37.62 -66.95 -17.10
CA ALA A 590 38.83 -66.34 -17.67
C ALA A 590 38.61 -65.46 -18.92
N ASN A 591 37.42 -65.50 -19.53
CA ASN A 591 37.08 -64.69 -20.69
C ASN A 591 36.20 -63.47 -20.34
N ALA A 592 35.69 -63.39 -19.11
CA ALA A 592 34.85 -62.33 -18.56
C ALA A 592 33.62 -62.04 -19.44
N ASP A 593 32.96 -63.11 -19.92
CA ASP A 593 31.68 -63.00 -20.61
C ASP A 593 30.48 -63.43 -19.76
N GLY A 594 30.70 -63.74 -18.47
CA GLY A 594 29.68 -64.18 -17.52
C GLY A 594 29.10 -65.56 -17.86
N MET A 595 29.66 -66.26 -18.86
CA MET A 595 29.17 -67.55 -19.33
C MET A 595 30.23 -68.63 -19.20
N TRP A 596 30.11 -69.46 -18.17
CA TRP A 596 30.94 -70.67 -18.06
C TRP A 596 30.65 -71.66 -19.20
N THR A 597 31.71 -72.25 -19.76
CA THR A 597 31.64 -73.11 -20.97
C THR A 597 31.74 -74.62 -20.71
N ALA A 598 31.74 -75.03 -19.44
CA ALA A 598 31.57 -76.40 -18.97
C ALA A 598 32.60 -77.42 -19.47
N ILE A 599 33.92 -77.23 -19.24
CA ILE A 599 34.89 -78.35 -19.21
C ILE A 599 36.15 -77.99 -18.37
N LEU A 600 36.13 -78.32 -17.08
CA LEU A 600 37.28 -78.96 -16.43
C LEU A 600 37.18 -80.48 -16.63
N GLY A 601 38.32 -81.13 -16.86
CA GLY A 601 38.33 -82.53 -17.26
C GLY A 601 38.62 -83.42 -16.07
N GLY A 602 37.64 -84.23 -15.65
CA GLY A 602 37.80 -85.11 -14.49
C GLY A 602 39.12 -85.88 -14.41
N THR A 603 39.57 -86.10 -13.19
CA THR A 603 40.82 -86.75 -12.76
C THR A 603 41.70 -87.35 -13.87
N GLY A 604 42.57 -86.51 -14.45
CA GLY A 604 43.64 -86.92 -15.37
C GLY A 604 43.33 -86.79 -16.87
N THR A 605 42.38 -85.96 -17.26
CA THR A 605 42.17 -85.51 -18.63
C THR A 605 42.25 -83.98 -18.74
N PRO A 606 43.03 -83.39 -19.67
CA PRO A 606 43.05 -81.94 -19.83
C PRO A 606 41.68 -81.44 -20.30
N GLY A 607 41.03 -80.60 -19.49
CA GLY A 607 39.94 -79.72 -19.89
C GLY A 607 40.44 -78.52 -20.69
N SER A 608 39.54 -77.77 -21.32
CA SER A 608 39.90 -76.55 -22.06
C SER A 608 38.77 -75.51 -22.06
N GLY A 609 38.01 -75.43 -20.98
CA GLY A 609 36.94 -74.45 -20.78
C GLY A 609 36.92 -73.94 -19.33
N GLU A 610 36.01 -73.01 -19.07
CA GLU A 610 35.70 -72.40 -17.77
C GLU A 610 34.93 -73.37 -16.85
N SER A 611 35.11 -73.21 -15.53
CA SER A 611 34.33 -73.86 -14.46
C SER A 611 33.15 -72.99 -14.02
N ASP A 612 32.23 -73.58 -13.26
CA ASP A 612 31.05 -72.88 -12.74
C ASP A 612 31.40 -72.28 -11.35
N PRO A 613 31.53 -70.95 -11.22
CA PRO A 613 32.01 -70.29 -9.99
C PRO A 613 31.06 -70.41 -8.80
N LEU A 614 29.91 -71.07 -8.99
CA LEU A 614 28.95 -71.35 -7.93
C LEU A 614 28.98 -72.80 -7.45
N LEU A 615 29.90 -73.62 -7.99
CA LEU A 615 29.99 -75.05 -7.75
C LEU A 615 31.43 -75.51 -7.54
N ALA A 616 31.78 -75.70 -6.28
CA ALA A 616 33.11 -76.14 -5.83
C ALA A 616 33.61 -77.49 -6.40
N ASP A 617 32.83 -78.18 -7.24
CA ASP A 617 33.17 -79.40 -7.97
C ASP A 617 32.27 -79.42 -9.22
N THR A 618 32.63 -78.64 -10.24
CA THR A 618 31.82 -78.39 -11.44
C THR A 618 31.45 -79.69 -12.16
N ASP A 619 32.35 -80.68 -12.21
CA ASP A 619 32.16 -81.94 -12.94
C ASP A 619 31.60 -83.10 -12.07
N GLY A 620 31.58 -82.91 -10.75
CA GLY A 620 31.00 -83.81 -9.76
C GLY A 620 31.82 -85.07 -9.52
N ASP A 621 33.11 -85.09 -9.85
CA ASP A 621 34.00 -86.24 -9.69
C ASP A 621 34.58 -86.39 -8.28
N GLY A 622 34.42 -85.36 -7.44
CA GLY A 622 34.79 -85.31 -6.03
C GLY A 622 36.16 -84.67 -5.74
N LEU A 623 36.78 -84.01 -6.72
CA LEU A 623 37.83 -83.01 -6.52
C LEU A 623 37.25 -81.60 -6.62
N LEU A 624 37.86 -80.65 -5.92
CA LEU A 624 37.52 -79.24 -6.07
C LEU A 624 38.21 -78.69 -7.32
N ASP A 625 37.59 -77.76 -8.03
CA ASP A 625 38.12 -77.16 -9.25
C ASP A 625 39.45 -76.43 -8.96
N GLY A 626 39.55 -75.70 -7.85
CA GLY A 626 40.81 -75.14 -7.35
C GLY A 626 41.92 -76.18 -7.07
N ASP A 627 41.55 -77.38 -6.59
CA ASP A 627 42.48 -78.50 -6.39
C ASP A 627 42.96 -79.10 -7.74
N GLU A 628 42.12 -79.08 -8.78
CA GLU A 628 42.45 -79.57 -10.12
C GLU A 628 43.47 -78.64 -10.81
N VAL A 629 43.25 -77.33 -10.72
CA VAL A 629 44.16 -76.30 -11.27
C VAL A 629 45.51 -76.32 -10.54
N ALA A 630 45.50 -76.39 -9.20
CA ALA A 630 46.74 -76.37 -8.39
C ALA A 630 47.64 -77.60 -8.61
N ASN A 631 47.06 -78.75 -8.96
CA ASN A 631 47.80 -80.01 -9.14
C ASN A 631 48.19 -80.33 -10.60
N GLY A 632 47.82 -79.47 -11.56
CA GLY A 632 48.27 -79.52 -12.96
C GLY A 632 47.84 -80.77 -13.72
N ALA A 633 46.54 -81.09 -13.70
CA ALA A 633 45.95 -82.18 -14.49
C ALA A 633 45.79 -81.81 -15.98
#